data_AF-A0A519C9X9-F1
#
_entry.id   AF-A0A519C9X9-F1
#
_cell.length_a   1.000
_cell.length_b   1.000
_cell.length_c   1.000
_cell.angle_alpha   90.00
_cell.angle_beta   90.00
_cell.angle_gamma   90.00
#
_symmetry.space_group_name_H-M   'P 1'
#
loop_
_entity.id
_entity.type
_entity.pdbx_description
1 polymer ?
#
loop_
_entity_poly.entity_id
_entity_poly.type
_entity_poly.pdbx_seq_one_letter_code
_entity_poly.pdbx_strand_id
1 'polypeptide(L)' 'MYCHEGGRYEQGQKRCPQCELFINWDGLWCPCCGRLLRTKPRATKLTRRIILMKKSKESQINIQFLSEKL' A
#
# COMPACT_ATOMS: atom_id res chain seq x y z
N MET A 1 9.27 26.46 12.02
CA MET A 1 7.95 25.80 12.22
C MET A 1 8.19 24.30 12.10
N TYR A 2 7.96 23.56 13.18
CA TYR A 2 8.38 22.16 13.33
C TYR A 2 7.54 21.23 12.46
N CYS A 3 8.11 20.73 11.37
CA CYS A 3 7.52 19.66 10.57
C CYS A 3 8.04 18.32 11.11
N HIS A 4 7.18 17.54 11.79
CA HIS A 4 7.50 16.20 12.28
C HIS A 4 7.78 15.26 11.07
N GLU A 5 9.03 14.85 10.90
CA GLU A 5 9.55 14.09 9.75
C GLU A 5 9.21 12.59 9.79
N GLY A 6 7.92 12.23 9.78
CA GLY A 6 7.55 10.82 9.64
C GLY A 6 6.07 10.61 9.36
N GLY A 7 5.75 9.77 8.37
CA GLY A 7 4.39 9.36 8.08
C GLY A 7 3.78 8.64 9.29
N ARG A 8 2.49 8.90 9.59
CA ARG A 8 1.80 8.32 10.76
C ARG A 8 1.84 6.79 10.82
N TYR A 9 1.89 6.11 9.67
CA TYR A 9 2.04 4.66 9.58
C TYR A 9 3.47 4.17 9.89
N GLU A 10 4.48 4.99 9.62
CA GLU A 10 5.89 4.67 9.93
C GLU A 10 6.14 4.72 11.43
N GLN A 11 5.40 5.57 12.13
CA GLN A 11 5.38 5.65 13.60
C GLN A 11 4.57 4.52 14.26
N GLY A 12 4.07 3.53 13.49
CA GLY A 12 3.32 2.39 14.01
C GLY A 12 1.87 2.69 14.41
N GLN A 13 1.37 3.90 14.15
CA GLN A 13 -0.01 4.25 14.47
C GLN A 13 -0.99 3.50 13.55
N LYS A 14 -2.04 2.94 14.14
CA LYS A 14 -3.07 2.22 13.40
C LYS A 14 -4.28 3.14 13.19
N ARG A 15 -4.87 3.09 12.00
CA ARG A 15 -6.08 3.88 11.69
C ARG A 15 -7.34 3.03 11.81
N CYS A 16 -8.31 3.49 12.57
CA CYS A 16 -9.63 2.89 12.55
C CYS A 16 -10.40 3.33 11.27
N PRO A 17 -10.93 2.41 10.44
CA PRO A 17 -11.67 2.81 9.25
C PRO A 17 -13.03 3.44 9.56
N GLN A 18 -13.64 3.14 10.72
CA GLN A 18 -14.94 3.69 11.13
C GLN A 18 -14.80 5.03 11.83
N CYS A 19 -14.01 5.07 12.91
CA CYS A 19 -13.78 6.28 13.69
C CYS A 19 -12.80 7.28 13.03
N GLU A 20 -12.14 6.88 11.94
CA GLU A 20 -11.20 7.69 11.16
C GLU A 20 -9.98 8.27 11.92
N LEU A 21 -9.81 7.89 13.19
CA LEU A 21 -8.72 8.28 14.07
C LEU A 21 -7.51 7.36 13.98
N PHE A 22 -6.34 7.92 14.26
CA PHE A 22 -5.09 7.20 14.46
C PHE A 22 -4.91 6.94 15.96
N ILE A 23 -4.67 5.68 16.31
CA ILE A 23 -4.47 5.25 17.70
C ILE A 23 -3.22 4.38 17.79
N ASN A 24 -2.44 4.57 18.85
CA ASN A 24 -1.43 3.59 19.24
C ASN A 24 -2.13 2.54 20.10
N TRP A 25 -2.35 1.36 19.52
CA TRP A 25 -3.08 0.28 20.18
C TRP A 25 -2.40 -1.03 19.84
N ASP A 26 -2.04 -1.82 20.85
CA ASP A 26 -1.37 -3.10 20.67
C ASP A 26 -2.29 -4.13 20.00
N GLY A 27 -3.59 -4.07 20.29
CA GLY A 27 -4.60 -4.96 19.72
C GLY A 27 -4.87 -4.75 18.23
N LEU A 28 -5.54 -5.74 17.63
CA LEU A 28 -6.00 -5.67 16.24
C LEU A 28 -7.33 -4.91 16.11
N TRP A 29 -8.10 -4.83 17.18
CA TRP A 29 -9.46 -4.31 17.20
C TRP A 29 -9.51 -2.91 17.82
N CYS A 30 -10.30 -2.02 17.23
CA CYS A 30 -10.52 -0.69 17.76
C CYS A 30 -11.33 -0.76 19.06
N PRO A 31 -10.88 -0.16 20.18
CA PRO A 31 -11.64 -0.14 21.43
C PRO A 31 -12.93 0.70 21.35
N CYS A 32 -13.05 1.59 20.38
CA CYS A 32 -14.22 2.47 20.25
C CYS A 32 -15.37 1.84 19.46
N CYS A 33 -15.08 1.05 18.42
CA CYS A 33 -16.12 0.53 17.52
C CYS A 33 -16.00 -0.98 17.23
N GLY A 34 -15.02 -1.67 17.82
CA GLY A 34 -14.81 -3.10 17.61
C GLY A 34 -14.51 -3.48 16.16
N ARG A 35 -13.96 -2.56 15.34
CA ARG A 35 -13.55 -2.86 13.96
C ARG A 35 -12.04 -3.07 13.88
N LEU A 36 -11.60 -3.94 12.97
CA LEU A 36 -10.18 -4.20 12.73
C LEU A 36 -9.46 -2.91 12.29
N LEU A 37 -8.39 -2.56 13.01
CA LEU A 37 -7.55 -1.41 12.74
C LEU A 37 -6.71 -1.65 11.48
N ARG A 38 -6.57 -0.62 10.63
CA ARG A 38 -5.68 -0.67 9.46
C ARG A 38 -4.27 -0.22 9.85
N THR A 39 -3.31 -1.09 9.57
CA THR A 39 -1.87 -0.83 9.68
C THR A 39 -1.26 -0.38 8.36
N LYS A 40 -1.91 -0.68 7.23
CA LYS A 40 -1.43 -0.32 5.89
C LYS A 40 -2.33 0.75 5.28
N PRO A 41 -1.75 1.73 4.56
CA PRO A 41 -2.53 2.68 3.79
C PRO A 41 -3.36 1.93 2.73
N ARG A 42 -4.52 2.50 2.37
CA ARG A 42 -5.34 1.93 1.30
C ARG A 42 -4.54 2.04 0.00
N ALA A 43 -4.34 0.93 -0.72
CA ALA A 43 -3.78 0.98 -2.07
C ALA A 43 -4.77 1.70 -3.00
N THR A 44 -4.62 3.01 -3.18
CA THR A 44 -5.50 3.85 -3.99
C THR A 44 -5.09 3.78 -5.46
N LYS A 45 -5.82 3.02 -6.28
CA LYS A 45 -5.92 3.04 -7.77
C LYS A 45 -4.63 2.91 -8.62
N LEU A 46 -3.45 3.19 -8.09
CA LEU A 46 -2.14 3.14 -8.77
C LEU A 46 -1.66 1.70 -9.00
N THR A 47 -1.98 0.77 -8.09
CA THR A 47 -1.66 -0.65 -8.25
C THR A 47 -2.32 -1.28 -9.49
N ARG A 48 -3.54 -0.87 -9.88
CA ARG A 48 -4.16 -1.39 -11.12
C ARG A 48 -3.38 -0.98 -12.36
N ARG A 49 -2.91 0.27 -12.44
CA ARG A 49 -2.14 0.77 -13.59
C ARG A 49 -0.80 0.06 -13.70
N ILE A 50 -0.12 -0.16 -12.57
CA ILE A 50 1.15 -0.88 -12.52
C ILE A 50 0.98 -2.35 -12.90
N ILE A 51 -0.09 -3.03 -12.44
CA ILE A 51 -0.39 -4.42 -12.81
C ILE A 51 -0.68 -4.53 -14.32
N LEU A 52 -1.43 -3.59 -14.89
CA LEU A 52 -1.68 -3.54 -16.34
C LEU A 52 -0.38 -3.30 -17.14
N MET A 53 0.49 -2.40 -16.67
CA MET A 53 1.78 -2.09 -17.31
C MET A 53 2.81 -3.23 -17.21
N LYS A 54 2.73 -4.10 -16.19
CA LYS A 54 3.65 -5.25 -16.07
C LYS A 54 3.37 -6.32 -17.15
N LYS A 55 2.10 -6.57 -17.48
CA LYS A 55 1.72 -7.55 -18.53
C LYS A 55 2.33 -7.24 -19.90
N SER A 56 2.43 -5.96 -20.27
CA SER A 56 2.91 -5.57 -21.61
C SER A 56 4.43 -5.67 -21.77
N LYS A 57 5.20 -5.61 -20.67
CA LYS A 57 6.68 -5.68 -20.73
C LYS A 57 7.19 -7.11 -20.86
N GLU A 58 6.52 -8.08 -20.24
CA GLU A 58 6.92 -9.49 -20.27
C GLU A 58 6.82 -10.09 -21.68
N SER A 59 5.81 -9.68 -22.46
CA SER A 59 5.66 -10.09 -23.86
C SER A 59 6.71 -9.49 -24.80
N GLN A 60 7.23 -8.28 -24.50
CA GLN A 60 8.24 -7.63 -25.34
C GLN A 60 9.64 -8.20 -25.11
N ILE A 61 9.98 -8.52 -23.87
CA ILE A 61 11.27 -9.14 -23.52
C ILE A 61 11.41 -10.52 -24.17
N ASN A 62 10.33 -11.31 -24.22
CA ASN A 62 10.33 -12.64 -24.82
C ASN A 62 10.50 -12.63 -26.35
N ILE A 63 10.07 -11.56 -27.03
CA ILE A 63 10.22 -11.43 -28.49
C ILE A 63 11.63 -10.95 -28.86
N GLN A 64 12.21 -10.00 -28.11
CA GLN A 64 13.56 -9.49 -28.34
C GLN A 64 14.63 -10.59 -28.26
N PHE A 65 14.50 -11.50 -27.28
CA PHE A 65 15.42 -12.61 -27.12
C PHE A 65 15.37 -13.63 -28.28
N LEU A 66 14.24 -13.72 -29.00
CA LEU A 66 14.10 -14.60 -30.16
C LEU A 66 14.72 -14.00 -31.43
N SER A 67 14.73 -12.67 -31.56
CA SER A 67 15.34 -11.97 -32.70
C SER A 67 16.85 -11.84 -32.63
N GLU A 68 17.45 -11.92 -31.44
CA GLU A 68 18.91 -11.79 -31.26
C GLU A 68 19.67 -13.12 -31.41
N LYS A 69 18.94 -14.22 -31.64
CA LYS A 69 19.52 -15.57 -31.76
C LYS A 69 19.33 -16.21 -33.14
N LEU A 70 18.92 -15.42 -34.13
CA LEU A 70 18.78 -15.78 -35.55
C LEU A 70 19.84 -15.06 -36.38
#